data_AF-A0A7G9R0K9-F1
#
_entry.id   AF-A0A7G9R0K9-F1
#
_cell.length_a   1.000
_cell.length_b   1.000
_cell.length_c   1.000
_cell.angle_alpha   90.00
_cell.angle_beta   90.00
_cell.angle_gamma   90.00
#
_symmetry.space_group_name_H-M   'P 1'
#
loop_
_entity.id
_entity.type
_entity.pdbx_description
1 polymer ?
#
loop_
_entity_poly.entity_id
_entity_poly.type
_entity_poly.pdbx_seq_one_letter_code
_entity_poly.pdbx_strand_id
1 'polypeptide(L)' 'MTTTPVPVSTPTVRELIAELASTEDTLRECRRGGSVQRQVTVARRQAVIVRELRRRARGGH' A
#
# COMPACT_ATOMS: atom_id res chain seq x y z
N MET A 1 27.45 16.84 13.88
CA MET A 1 25.99 16.72 13.66
C MET A 1 25.67 15.24 13.65
N THR A 2 25.03 14.73 14.70
CA THR A 2 24.73 13.30 14.85
C THR A 2 23.37 13.03 14.25
N THR A 3 23.32 12.43 13.06
CA THR A 3 22.07 12.01 12.41
C THR A 3 21.60 10.73 13.08
N THR A 4 20.72 10.85 14.09
CA THR A 4 20.11 9.67 14.73
C THR A 4 19.25 8.95 13.67
N PRO A 5 19.48 7.66 13.39
CA PRO A 5 18.65 6.91 12.45
C PRO A 5 17.26 6.80 13.05
N VAL A 6 16.28 7.47 12.43
CA VAL A 6 14.87 7.32 12.81
C VAL A 6 14.50 5.87 12.47
N PRO A 7 13.99 5.08 13.43
CA PRO A 7 13.52 3.74 13.13
C PRO A 7 12.38 3.87 12.11
N VAL A 8 12.59 3.31 10.92
CA VAL A 8 11.54 3.23 9.91
C VAL A 8 10.50 2.26 10.45
N SER A 9 9.47 2.81 11.10
CA SER A 9 8.38 2.01 11.63
C SER A 9 7.75 1.23 10.48
N THR A 10 7.81 -0.10 10.59
CA THR A 10 7.13 -0.97 9.63
C THR A 10 5.62 -0.69 9.78
N PRO A 11 4.90 -0.37 8.68
CA PRO A 11 3.49 0.01 8.78
C PRO A 11 2.70 -1.12 9.44
N THR A 12 1.79 -0.81 10.35
CA THR A 12 0.94 -1.79 11.04
C THR A 12 -0.10 -2.40 10.08
N VAL A 13 -0.76 -3.48 10.49
CA VAL A 13 -1.87 -4.08 9.69
C VAL A 13 -2.98 -3.05 9.46
N ARG A 14 -3.30 -2.23 10.47
CA ARG A 14 -4.32 -1.17 10.36
C ARG A 14 -3.92 -0.10 9.32
N GLU A 15 -2.66 0.31 9.32
CA GLU A 15 -2.14 1.27 8.33
C GLU A 15 -2.15 0.68 6.92
N LEU A 16 -1.78 -0.60 6.76
CA LEU A 16 -1.86 -1.29 5.47
C LEU A 16 -3.31 -1.39 4.95
N ILE A 17 -4.30 -1.59 5.82
CA ILE A 17 -5.72 -1.58 5.45
C ILE A 17 -6.16 -0.17 5.01
N ALA A 18 -5.75 0.87 5.73
CA ALA A 18 -6.05 2.25 5.37
C ALA A 18 -5.41 2.63 4.02
N GLU A 19 -4.16 2.26 3.79
CA GLU A 19 -3.48 2.45 2.50
C GLU A 19 -4.16 1.67 1.37
N LEU A 20 -4.65 0.46 1.64
CA LEU A 20 -5.38 -0.34 0.66
C LEU A 20 -6.66 0.38 0.22
N ALA A 21 -7.46 0.86 1.18
CA ALA A 21 -8.70 1.59 0.89
C ALA A 21 -8.46 2.86 0.06
N SER A 22 -7.42 3.64 0.40
CA SER A 22 -7.02 4.83 -0.37
C SER A 22 -6.56 4.47 -1.79
N THR A 23 -5.82 3.37 -1.94
CA THR A 23 -5.35 2.87 -3.24
C THR A 23 -6.52 2.42 -4.13
N GLU A 24 -7.54 1.78 -3.55
CA GLU A 24 -8.75 1.36 -4.26
C GLU A 24 -9.61 2.53 -4.72
N ASP A 25 -9.71 3.58 -3.90
CA ASP A 25 -10.38 4.82 -4.28
C ASP A 25 -9.67 5.49 -5.47
N THR A 26 -8.34 5.61 -5.39
CA THR A 26 -7.53 6.13 -6.50
C THR A 26 -7.72 5.30 -7.79
N LEU A 27 -7.83 3.98 -7.69
CA LEU A 27 -8.11 3.13 -8.86
C LEU A 27 -9.49 3.40 -9.45
N ARG A 28 -10.52 3.65 -8.62
CA ARG A 28 -11.86 4.03 -9.09
C ARG A 28 -11.81 5.35 -9.85
N GLU A 29 -11.09 6.33 -9.35
CA GLU A 29 -10.87 7.61 -10.04
C GLU A 29 -10.10 7.43 -11.35
N CYS A 30 -9.04 6.63 -11.36
CA CYS A 30 -8.24 6.38 -12.56
C CYS A 30 -9.04 5.65 -13.65
N ARG A 31 -9.99 4.79 -13.28
CA ARG A 31 -10.92 4.17 -14.24
C ARG A 31 -11.88 5.16 -14.87
N ARG A 32 -12.29 6.20 -14.12
CA ARG A 32 -13.14 7.29 -14.63
C ARG A 32 -12.35 8.27 -15.50
N GLY A 33 -11.09 8.53 -15.17
CA GLY A 33 -10.22 9.50 -15.86
C GLY A 33 -9.31 8.94 -16.98
N GLY A 34 -9.42 7.66 -17.33
CA GLY A 34 -8.80 7.06 -18.52
C GLY A 34 -7.26 6.89 -18.53
N SER A 35 -6.53 7.28 -17.49
CA SER A 35 -5.06 7.14 -17.48
C SER A 35 -4.61 5.72 -17.15
N VAL A 36 -4.34 4.92 -18.20
CA VAL A 36 -3.86 3.52 -18.09
C VAL A 36 -2.55 3.42 -17.31
N GLN A 37 -1.60 4.33 -17.55
CA GLN A 37 -0.31 4.34 -16.86
C GLN A 37 -0.48 4.55 -15.34
N ARG A 38 -1.38 5.46 -14.94
CA ARG A 38 -1.70 5.68 -13.52
C ARG A 38 -2.39 4.45 -12.91
N GLN A 39 -3.29 3.79 -13.64
CA GLN A 39 -3.92 2.55 -13.20
C GLN A 39 -2.89 1.45 -12.92
N VAL A 40 -1.92 1.24 -13.81
CA VAL A 40 -0.87 0.22 -13.63
C VAL A 40 -0.03 0.50 -12.38
N THR A 41 0.38 1.76 -12.17
CA THR A 41 1.16 2.14 -10.98
C THR A 41 0.39 1.89 -9.68
N VAL A 42 -0.88 2.28 -9.64
CA VAL A 42 -1.72 2.13 -8.45
C VAL A 42 -2.05 0.65 -8.20
N ALA A 43 -2.29 -0.14 -9.25
CA ALA A 43 -2.51 -1.58 -9.13
C ALA A 43 -1.25 -2.32 -8.60
N ARG A 44 -0.05 -1.91 -9.02
CA ARG A 44 1.21 -2.43 -8.46
C ARG A 44 1.32 -2.12 -6.97
N ARG A 45 0.96 -0.91 -6.55
CA ARG A 45 0.93 -0.53 -5.13
C ARG A 45 -0.07 -1.39 -4.35
N GLN A 46 -1.27 -1.60 -4.89
CA GLN A 46 -2.28 -2.48 -4.29
C GLN A 46 -1.75 -3.91 -4.07
N ALA A 47 -1.06 -4.46 -5.09
CA ALA A 47 -0.49 -5.80 -5.00
C ALA A 47 0.57 -5.94 -3.91
N VAL A 48 1.40 -4.92 -3.69
CA VAL A 48 2.40 -4.88 -2.60
C VAL A 48 1.72 -4.90 -1.23
N ILE A 49 0.70 -4.06 -1.03
CA ILE A 49 -0.04 -3.98 0.23
C ILE A 49 -0.73 -5.32 0.54
N VAL A 50 -1.42 -5.91 -0.44
CA VAL A 50 -2.08 -7.21 -0.29
C VAL A 50 -1.06 -8.32 -0.02
N ARG A 51 0.11 -8.30 -0.66
CA ARG A 51 1.18 -9.28 -0.40
C ARG A 51 1.66 -9.20 1.04
N GLU A 52 1.85 -8.00 1.56
CA GLU A 52 2.29 -7.78 2.93
C GLU A 52 1.22 -8.20 3.95
N LEU A 53 -0.04 -7.84 3.72
CA LEU A 53 -1.17 -8.33 4.54
C LEU A 53 -1.24 -9.86 4.55
N ARG A 54 -1.11 -10.50 3.38
CA ARG A 54 -1.06 -11.98 3.27
C ARG A 54 0.16 -12.60 3.93
N ARG A 55 1.30 -11.93 3.93
CA ARG A 55 2.51 -12.40 4.62
C ARG A 55 2.26 -12.40 6.13
N ARG A 56 1.68 -11.33 6.67
CA ARG A 56 1.40 -11.19 8.10
C ARG A 56 0.30 -12.12 8.58
N ALA A 57 -0.75 -12.30 7.79
CA ALA A 57 -1.81 -13.27 8.08
C ALA A 57 -1.27 -14.72 8.14
N ARG A 58 -0.16 -15.03 7.46
CA ARG A 58 0.48 -16.35 7.46
C ARG A 58 1.61 -16.49 8.48
N GLY A 59 2.21 -15.39 8.93
CA GLY A 59 3.27 -15.36 9.93
C GLY A 59 2.78 -15.16 11.37
N GLY A 60 1.50 -14.87 11.57
CA GLY A 60 0.86 -14.88 12.88
C GLY A 60 0.21 -16.24 13.13
N HIS A 61 0.98 -17.20 13.62
CA HIS A 61 0.48 -18.46 14.17
C HIS A 61 1.37 -18.92 15.32
#